data_AF-A0A3D0XJS7-F1
#
_entry.id   AF-A0A3D0XJS7-F1
#
_cell.length_a   1.000
_cell.length_b   1.000
_cell.length_c   1.000
_cell.angle_alpha   90.00
_cell.angle_beta   90.00
_cell.angle_gamma   90.00
#
_symmetry.space_group_name_H-M   'P 1'
#
loop_
_entity.id
_entity.type
_entity.pdbx_description
1 polymer ?
#
loop_
_entity_poly.entity_id
_entity_poly.type
_entity_poly.pdbx_seq_one_letter_code
_entity_poly.pdbx_strand_id
1 'polypeptide(L)'
;AVIAPRNRAVAITETVSRISCGAAENVPFVRVVNIVRTLELLREFGVQLVGTADGADSTSLYEIDFTGPTALILGAEGKGIRRLTQENCDQVVRIPMLGKVDCLNVSVATGVCLYEALRQRLGKA
;
A
#
# COMPACT_ATOMS: atom_id res chain seq x y z
N ALA A 1 8.92 5.62 -3.30
CA ALA A 1 9.69 4.98 -2.21
C ALA A 1 8.84 3.90 -1.57
N VAL A 2 9.46 2.87 -0.99
CA VAL A 2 8.80 1.85 -0.17
C VAL A 2 9.16 2.11 1.29
N ILE A 3 8.16 2.24 2.16
CA ILE A 3 8.35 2.51 3.58
C ILE A 3 7.99 1.26 4.37
N ALA A 4 8.87 0.81 5.25
CA ALA A 4 8.64 -0.36 6.10
C ALA A 4 9.02 -0.07 7.56
N PRO A 5 8.29 -0.63 8.54
CA PRO A 5 8.67 -0.51 9.95
C PRO A 5 9.97 -1.27 10.24
N ARG A 6 10.81 -0.78 11.16
CA ARG A 6 12.05 -1.47 11.58
C ARG A 6 11.78 -2.82 12.22
N ASN A 7 10.63 -2.95 12.90
CA ASN A 7 10.22 -4.15 13.62
C ASN A 7 9.14 -4.88 12.82
N ARG A 8 9.23 -6.21 12.75
CA ARG A 8 8.25 -7.09 12.07
C ARG A 8 8.10 -6.81 10.56
N ALA A 9 9.16 -6.31 9.91
CA ALA A 9 9.31 -6.29 8.46
C ALA A 9 10.68 -6.83 8.07
N VAL A 10 10.76 -7.42 6.88
CA VAL A 10 11.99 -7.96 6.31
C VAL A 10 12.80 -6.80 5.72
N ALA A 11 14.10 -6.77 6.01
CA ALA A 11 15.03 -5.83 5.36
C ALA A 11 15.38 -6.30 3.94
N ILE A 12 16.09 -5.49 3.16
CA ILE A 12 16.62 -5.97 1.88
C ILE A 12 17.67 -7.05 2.18
N THR A 13 17.31 -8.31 1.91
CA THR A 13 18.20 -9.48 1.93
C THR A 13 18.61 -9.84 0.51
N GLU A 14 19.53 -10.79 0.36
CA GLU A 14 19.91 -11.32 -0.96
C GLU A 14 18.69 -11.85 -1.73
N THR A 15 17.79 -12.57 -1.04
CA THR A 15 16.55 -13.07 -1.64
C THR A 15 15.64 -11.92 -2.11
N VAL A 16 15.49 -10.86 -1.31
CA VAL A 16 14.69 -9.68 -1.70
C VAL A 16 15.30 -8.98 -2.90
N SER A 17 16.61 -8.73 -2.91
CA SER A 17 17.29 -8.11 -4.05
C SER A 17 17.10 -8.95 -5.32
N ARG A 18 17.30 -10.27 -5.24
CA ARG A 18 17.11 -11.21 -6.37
C ARG A 18 15.69 -11.19 -6.93
N ILE A 19 14.67 -11.22 -6.06
CA ILE A 19 13.25 -11.25 -6.49
C ILE A 19 12.78 -9.88 -7.00
N SER A 20 13.40 -8.79 -6.55
CA SER A 20 13.00 -7.42 -6.92
C SER A 20 13.35 -7.01 -8.34
N CYS A 21 14.08 -7.84 -9.10
CA CYS A 21 14.47 -7.57 -10.49
C CYS A 21 15.13 -6.19 -10.70
N GLY A 22 16.00 -5.77 -9.78
CA GLY A 22 16.69 -4.47 -9.84
C GLY A 22 15.94 -3.32 -9.17
N ALA A 23 14.72 -3.55 -8.65
CA ALA A 23 13.97 -2.52 -7.96
C ALA A 23 14.58 -2.15 -6.59
N ALA A 24 15.29 -3.08 -5.92
CA ALA A 24 15.95 -2.80 -4.65
C ALA A 24 17.02 -1.69 -4.74
N GLU A 25 17.62 -1.50 -5.92
CA GLU A 25 18.65 -0.51 -6.19
C GLU A 25 18.09 0.82 -6.69
N ASN A 26 16.88 0.79 -7.29
CA ASN A 26 16.28 1.96 -7.95
C ASN A 26 15.12 2.58 -7.16
N VAL A 27 14.50 1.84 -6.24
CA VAL A 27 13.38 2.31 -5.44
C VAL A 27 13.85 2.54 -4.00
N PRO A 28 13.80 3.79 -3.48
CA PRO A 28 14.22 4.07 -2.12
C PRO A 28 13.44 3.24 -1.10
N PHE A 29 14.14 2.42 -0.30
CA PHE A 29 13.58 1.64 0.79
C PHE A 29 13.88 2.29 2.14
N VAL A 30 12.86 2.84 2.78
CA VAL A 30 12.98 3.65 4.00
C VAL A 30 12.45 2.88 5.20
N ARG A 31 13.32 2.68 6.19
CA ARG A 31 12.96 1.97 7.43
C ARG A 31 12.62 2.95 8.56
N VAL A 32 11.39 2.90 9.04
CA VAL A 32 10.87 3.80 10.08
C VAL A 32 10.64 3.10 11.42
N VAL A 33 10.80 3.82 12.52
CA VAL A 33 10.61 3.23 13.86
C VAL A 33 9.13 3.11 14.21
N ASN A 34 8.34 4.14 13.89
CA ASN A 34 6.91 4.21 14.19
C ASN A 34 6.15 4.56 12.91
N ILE A 35 5.36 3.61 12.40
CA ILE A 35 4.60 3.79 11.16
C ILE A 35 3.51 4.85 11.30
N VAL A 36 2.84 4.95 12.45
CA VAL A 36 1.75 5.92 12.67
C VAL A 36 2.28 7.34 12.58
N ARG A 37 3.41 7.62 13.24
CA ARG A 37 4.08 8.92 13.15
C ARG A 37 4.53 9.26 11.73
N THR A 38 4.93 8.26 10.94
CA THR A 38 5.26 8.47 9.53
C THR A 38 4.02 8.78 8.68
N LEU A 39 2.89 8.13 8.95
CA LEU A 39 1.62 8.43 8.27
C LEU A 39 1.16 9.87 8.56
N GLU A 40 1.22 10.31 9.82
CA GLU A 40 0.92 11.69 10.22
C GLU A 40 1.79 12.70 9.45
N LEU A 41 3.10 12.45 9.37
CA LEU A 41 4.03 13.30 8.62
C LEU A 41 3.66 13.35 7.13
N LEU A 42 3.34 12.21 6.51
CA LEU A 42 2.93 12.17 5.10
C LEU A 42 1.67 13.00 4.86
N ARG A 43 0.70 12.94 5.79
CA ARG A 43 -0.51 13.77 5.73
C ARG A 43 -0.18 15.26 5.82
N GLU A 44 0.76 15.68 6.67
CA GLU A 44 1.22 17.07 6.74
C GLU A 44 1.82 17.58 5.41
N PHE A 45 2.41 16.70 4.62
CA PHE A 45 2.91 16.99 3.28
C PHE A 45 1.85 16.88 2.16
N GLY A 46 0.57 16.75 2.51
CA GLY A 46 -0.53 16.65 1.53
C GLY A 46 -0.57 15.31 0.79
N VAL A 47 -0.01 14.25 1.37
CA VAL A 47 -0.09 12.89 0.82
C VAL A 47 -1.34 12.20 1.37
N GLN A 48 -2.23 11.78 0.46
CA GLN A 48 -3.41 10.97 0.82
C GLN A 48 -2.98 9.59 1.30
N LEU A 49 -3.60 9.10 2.38
CA LEU A 49 -3.33 7.80 2.99
C LEU A 49 -4.44 6.81 2.63
N VAL A 50 -4.11 5.82 1.79
CA VAL A 50 -5.06 4.82 1.30
C VAL A 50 -4.68 3.44 1.82
N GLY A 51 -5.48 2.89 2.73
CA GLY A 51 -5.31 1.52 3.22
C GLY A 51 -6.01 0.50 2.33
N THR A 52 -5.46 -0.71 2.23
CA THR A 52 -6.13 -1.87 1.63
C THR A 52 -6.75 -2.78 2.68
N ALA A 53 -8.03 -3.15 2.52
CA ALA A 53 -8.67 -4.17 3.34
C ALA A 53 -9.61 -5.05 2.52
N ASP A 54 -9.85 -6.26 3.00
CA ASP A 54 -10.69 -7.26 2.33
C ASP A 54 -12.17 -7.21 2.79
N GLY A 55 -12.53 -6.21 3.61
CA GLY A 55 -13.87 -6.08 4.21
C GLY A 55 -14.91 -5.40 3.32
N ALA A 56 -16.19 -5.76 3.49
CA ALA A 56 -17.32 -5.28 2.69
C ALA A 56 -17.58 -3.76 2.82
N ASP A 57 -17.22 -3.15 3.95
CA ASP A 57 -17.48 -1.73 4.24
C ASP A 57 -16.43 -0.76 3.65
N SER A 58 -15.54 -1.24 2.79
CA SER A 58 -14.51 -0.45 2.14
C SER A 58 -15.00 0.21 0.85
N THR A 59 -14.29 1.22 0.35
CA THR A 59 -14.55 1.79 -0.98
C THR A 59 -13.96 0.87 -2.06
N SER A 60 -14.57 0.81 -3.25
CA SER A 60 -13.94 0.08 -4.35
C SER A 60 -12.63 0.75 -4.77
N LEU A 61 -11.59 -0.04 -5.08
CA LEU A 61 -10.33 0.48 -5.63
C LEU A 61 -10.55 1.36 -6.88
N TYR A 62 -11.61 1.10 -7.65
CA TYR A 62 -11.92 1.83 -8.87
C TYR A 62 -12.68 3.15 -8.65
N GLU A 63 -13.11 3.43 -7.42
CA GLU A 63 -13.87 4.63 -7.06
C GLU A 63 -13.00 5.74 -6.43
N ILE A 64 -11.78 5.41 -6.04
CA ILE A 64 -10.87 6.37 -5.40
C ILE A 64 -10.06 7.16 -6.45
N ASP A 65 -9.77 8.42 -6.12
CA ASP A 65 -8.85 9.27 -6.89
C ASP A 65 -7.40 9.06 -6.45
N PHE A 66 -6.59 8.50 -7.35
CA PHE A 66 -5.14 8.31 -7.20
C PHE A 66 -4.30 9.34 -7.97
N THR A 67 -4.93 10.35 -8.56
CA THR A 67 -4.23 11.33 -9.40
C THR A 67 -3.33 12.27 -8.60
N GLY A 68 -3.62 12.47 -7.31
CA GLY A 68 -2.78 13.22 -6.37
C GLY A 68 -1.68 12.37 -5.71
N PRO A 69 -0.80 13.02 -4.92
CA PRO A 69 0.17 12.32 -4.06
C PRO A 69 -0.55 11.34 -3.13
N THR A 70 -0.18 10.06 -3.19
CA THR A 70 -0.84 8.99 -2.42
C THR A 70 0.19 8.04 -1.84
N ALA A 71 0.02 7.69 -0.56
CA ALA A 71 0.67 6.57 0.09
C ALA A 71 -0.33 5.41 0.18
N LEU A 72 0.03 4.27 -0.42
CA LEU A 72 -0.73 3.03 -0.31
C LEU A 72 -0.22 2.24 0.90
N ILE A 73 -1.11 1.95 1.86
CA ILE A 73 -0.82 1.17 3.05
C ILE A 73 -1.32 -0.25 2.82
N LEU A 74 -0.38 -1.20 2.91
CA LEU A 74 -0.62 -2.61 2.65
C LEU A 74 -0.56 -3.41 3.95
N GLY A 75 -1.52 -4.34 4.09
CA GLY A 75 -1.57 -5.26 5.21
C GLY A 75 -0.58 -6.42 5.08
N ALA A 76 -0.32 -7.10 6.20
CA ALA A 76 0.31 -8.41 6.14
C ALA A 76 -0.72 -9.45 5.68
N GLU A 77 -0.27 -10.52 5.03
CA GLU A 77 -1.13 -11.63 4.65
C GLU A 77 -1.90 -12.18 5.87
N GLY A 78 -3.20 -12.40 5.68
CA GLY A 78 -4.13 -12.89 6.71
C GLY A 78 -4.54 -11.85 7.76
N LYS A 79 -3.59 -11.19 8.43
CA LYS A 79 -3.90 -10.22 9.50
C LYS A 79 -4.35 -8.85 8.96
N GLY A 80 -4.11 -8.58 7.68
CA GLY A 80 -4.41 -7.28 7.07
C GLY A 80 -3.61 -6.15 7.70
N ILE A 81 -4.17 -4.94 7.62
CA ILE A 81 -3.61 -3.74 8.23
C ILE A 81 -3.92 -3.77 9.74
N ARG A 82 -2.97 -3.33 10.58
CA ARG A 82 -3.24 -3.18 12.02
C ARG A 82 -4.28 -2.10 12.25
N ARG A 83 -5.19 -2.33 13.20
CA ARG A 83 -6.25 -1.38 13.60
C ARG A 83 -5.79 0.08 13.66
N LEU A 84 -4.76 0.39 14.46
CA LEU A 84 -4.24 1.76 14.59
C LEU A 84 -3.75 2.36 13.26
N THR A 85 -3.19 1.54 12.38
CA THR A 85 -2.74 1.99 11.06
C THR A 85 -3.94 2.24 10.13
N GLN A 86 -4.97 1.41 10.22
CA GLN A 86 -6.21 1.58 9.47
C GLN A 86 -6.99 2.83 9.91
N GLU A 87 -7.08 3.08 11.23
CA GLU A 87 -7.69 4.29 11.79
C GLU A 87 -6.98 5.59 11.37
N ASN A 88 -5.71 5.48 10.95
CA ASN A 88 -4.94 6.61 10.42
C ASN A 88 -5.03 6.75 8.90
N CYS A 89 -5.70 5.84 8.18
CA CYS A 89 -5.93 6.00 6.75
C CYS A 89 -7.05 7.02 6.50
N ASP A 90 -6.93 7.81 5.45
CA ASP A 90 -8.02 8.72 5.03
C ASP A 90 -9.15 7.92 4.39
N GLN A 91 -8.79 6.86 3.65
CA GLN A 91 -9.71 5.94 3.02
C GLN A 91 -9.19 4.51 3.11
N VAL A 92 -10.12 3.55 3.12
CA VAL A 92 -9.80 2.12 3.04
C VAL A 92 -10.49 1.56 1.82
N VAL A 93 -9.71 0.95 0.93
CA VAL A 93 -10.19 0.39 -0.34
C VAL A 93 -10.09 -1.13 -0.36
N ARG A 94 -10.97 -1.76 -1.13
CA ARG A 94 -10.85 -3.17 -1.51
C ARG A 94 -10.66 -3.33 -3.01
N ILE A 95 -9.99 -4.42 -3.38
CA ILE A 95 -10.04 -4.93 -4.75
C ILE A 95 -11.35 -5.71 -4.88
N PRO A 96 -12.25 -5.37 -5.83
CA PRO A 96 -13.44 -6.16 -6.07
C PRO A 96 -13.08 -7.60 -6.42
N MET A 97 -13.50 -8.54 -5.58
CA MET A 97 -13.26 -9.98 -5.77
C MET A 97 -14.47 -10.62 -6.45
N LEU A 98 -14.19 -11.51 -7.41
CA LEU A 98 -15.20 -12.38 -8.01
C LEU A 98 -14.94 -13.83 -7.58
N GLY A 99 -15.96 -14.49 -7.02
CA GLY A 99 -15.88 -15.89 -6.62
C GLY A 99 -15.88 -16.09 -5.11
N LYS A 100 -15.18 -17.13 -4.64
CA LYS A 100 -15.22 -17.61 -3.24
C LYS A 100 -13.99 -17.25 -2.41
N VAL A 101 -13.03 -16.54 -3.01
CA VAL A 101 -11.79 -16.16 -2.33
C VAL A 101 -11.92 -14.74 -1.84
N ASP A 102 -11.58 -14.54 -0.57
CA ASP A 102 -11.79 -13.26 0.11
C ASP A 102 -10.71 -12.23 -0.22
N CYS A 103 -9.52 -12.66 -0.67
CA CYS A 103 -8.41 -11.75 -0.93
C CYS A 103 -7.39 -12.27 -1.96
N LEU A 104 -6.57 -11.36 -2.47
CA LEU A 104 -5.39 -11.68 -3.28
C LEU A 104 -4.15 -11.78 -2.39
N ASN A 105 -3.12 -12.45 -2.91
CA ASN A 105 -1.78 -12.37 -2.34
C ASN A 105 -1.32 -10.90 -2.27
N VAL A 106 -0.59 -10.52 -1.21
CA VAL A 106 -0.18 -9.11 -0.99
C VAL A 106 0.61 -8.53 -2.16
N SER A 107 1.45 -9.32 -2.82
CA SER A 107 2.22 -8.89 -4.00
C SER A 107 1.30 -8.56 -5.18
N VAL A 108 0.33 -9.44 -5.45
CA VAL A 108 -0.64 -9.26 -6.54
C VAL A 108 -1.56 -8.07 -6.24
N ALA A 109 -2.08 -7.97 -5.02
CA ALA A 109 -2.90 -6.84 -4.59
C ALA A 109 -2.16 -5.52 -4.73
N THR A 110 -0.88 -5.49 -4.31
CA THR A 110 0.00 -4.32 -4.48
C THR A 110 0.14 -3.94 -5.95
N GLY A 111 0.38 -4.91 -6.82
CA GLY A 111 0.47 -4.69 -8.26
C GLY A 111 -0.81 -4.08 -8.83
N VAL A 112 -1.98 -4.65 -8.51
CA VAL A 112 -3.29 -4.16 -8.97
C VAL A 112 -3.53 -2.72 -8.52
N CYS A 113 -3.31 -2.41 -7.24
CA CYS A 113 -3.50 -1.06 -6.71
C CYS A 113 -2.54 -0.04 -7.35
N LEU A 114 -1.26 -0.37 -7.50
CA LEU A 114 -0.27 0.51 -8.11
C LEU A 114 -0.56 0.77 -9.59
N TYR A 115 -1.01 -0.24 -10.33
CA TYR A 115 -1.36 -0.08 -11.74
C TYR A 115 -2.67 0.67 -11.95
N GLU A 116 -3.63 0.59 -11.03
CA GLU A 116 -4.80 1.47 -11.06
C GLU A 116 -4.39 2.94 -10.85
N ALA A 117 -3.53 3.20 -9.87
CA ALA A 117 -2.99 4.54 -9.66
C ALA A 117 -2.22 5.05 -10.89
N LEU A 118 -1.43 4.20 -11.54
CA LEU A 118 -0.74 4.51 -12.79
C LEU A 118 -1.74 4.82 -13.92
N ARG A 119 -2.78 3.99 -14.11
CA ARG A 119 -3.81 4.17 -15.13
C ARG A 119 -4.49 5.54 -15.00
N GLN A 120 -4.90 5.91 -13.80
CA GLN A 120 -5.53 7.22 -13.55
C GLN A 120 -4.59 8.39 -13.81
N ARG A 121 -3.30 8.26 -13.43
CA ARG A 121 -2.29 9.31 -13.64
C ARG A 121 -1.92 9.48 -15.11
N LEU A 122 -1.87 8.39 -15.88
CA LEU A 122 -1.64 8.44 -17.33
C LEU A 122 -2.83 9.07 -18.08
N GLY A 123 -4.07 8.84 -17.61
CA GLY A 123 -5.27 9.42 -18.24
C GLY A 123 -5.43 10.95 -18.04
N LYS A 124 -4.62 11.58 -17.18
CA LYS A 124 -4.56 13.05 -17.00
C LYS A 124 -3.40 13.71 -17.75
N ALA A 125 -2.49 12.93 -18.34
CA ALA A 125 -1.32 13.43 -19.07
C ALA A 125 -1.66 13.75 -20.53
#